data_AF-A6BH07-F1
#
_entry.id   AF-A6BH07-F1
#
_cell.length_a   1.000
_cell.length_b   1.000
_cell.length_c   1.000
_cell.angle_alpha   90.00
_cell.angle_beta   90.00
_cell.angle_gamma   90.00
#
_symmetry.space_group_name_H-M   'P 1'
#
loop_
_entity.id
_entity.type
_entity.pdbx_description
1 polymer ?
#
loop_
_entity_poly.entity_id
_entity_poly.type
_entity_poly.pdbx_seq_one_letter_code
_entity_poly.pdbx_strand_id
1 'polypeptide(L)' 'MIRKLLNGDIDRVADIWLKTNLKAHYFISNQYWKSNYELVKEMLSQSEVYVFEADKMIQGFVGLNDEYI' A
#
# COMPACT_ATOMS: atom_id res chain seq x y z
N MET A 1 -5.24 -15.56 1.66
CA MET A 1 -4.53 -15.72 2.95
C MET A 1 -3.92 -14.40 3.36
N ILE A 2 -3.84 -14.11 4.66
CA ILE A 2 -3.12 -12.94 5.19
C ILE A 2 -1.67 -13.37 5.45
N ARG A 3 -0.70 -12.56 5.03
CA ARG A 3 0.74 -12.80 5.27
C ARG A 3 1.50 -11.48 5.34
N LYS A 4 2.74 -11.51 5.86
CA LYS A 4 3.65 -10.36 5.78
C LYS A 4 3.95 -9.99 4.33
N LEU A 5 4.15 -8.70 4.10
CA LEU A 5 4.65 -8.13 2.85
C LEU A 5 6.03 -8.72 2.52
N LEU A 6 6.24 -9.08 1.26
CA LEU A 6 7.53 -9.47 0.71
C LEU A 6 8.02 -8.42 -0.27
N ASN A 7 9.32 -8.36 -0.53
CA ASN A 7 9.89 -7.36 -1.44
C ASN A 7 9.27 -7.39 -2.85
N GLY A 8 8.90 -8.57 -3.35
CA GLY A 8 8.23 -8.72 -4.65
C GLY A 8 6.79 -8.19 -4.70
N ASP A 9 6.19 -7.87 -3.56
CA ASP A 9 4.82 -7.38 -3.45
C ASP A 9 4.73 -5.85 -3.47
N ILE A 10 5.85 -5.16 -3.19
CA ILE A 10 5.89 -3.71 -2.90
C ILE A 10 5.24 -2.91 -4.02
N ASP A 11 5.59 -3.21 -5.28
CA ASP A 11 5.01 -2.52 -6.44
C ASP A 11 3.50 -2.63 -6.46
N ARG A 12 2.96 -3.84 -6.21
CA ARG A 12 1.53 -4.09 -6.22
C ARG A 12 0.81 -3.37 -5.09
N VAL A 13 1.41 -3.33 -3.89
CA VAL A 13 0.84 -2.63 -2.73
C VAL A 13 0.85 -1.12 -2.93
N ALA A 14 1.96 -0.55 -3.42
CA ALA A 14 2.05 0.87 -3.75
C ALA A 14 1.01 1.26 -4.82
N ASP A 15 0.81 0.40 -5.82
CA ASP A 15 -0.21 0.57 -6.85
C ASP A 15 -1.64 0.61 -6.27
N ILE A 16 -1.95 -0.31 -5.35
CA ILE A 16 -3.24 -0.33 -4.66
C ILE A 16 -3.39 0.97 -3.88
N TRP A 17 -2.38 1.34 -3.07
CA TRP A 17 -2.37 2.59 -2.29
C TRP A 17 -2.68 3.80 -3.18
N LEU A 18 -1.99 3.97 -4.31
CA LEU A 18 -2.20 5.13 -5.17
C LEU A 18 -3.61 5.13 -5.78
N LYS A 19 -4.05 4.00 -6.34
CA LYS A 19 -5.37 3.88 -6.98
C LYS A 19 -6.51 4.10 -5.98
N THR A 20 -6.41 3.55 -4.77
CA THR A 20 -7.45 3.71 -3.75
C THR A 20 -7.47 5.12 -3.18
N ASN A 21 -6.32 5.75 -2.94
CA ASN A 21 -6.28 7.13 -2.44
C ASN A 21 -6.81 8.13 -3.48
N LEU A 22 -6.45 7.98 -4.76
CA LEU A 22 -7.02 8.81 -5.84
C LEU A 22 -8.55 8.70 -5.92
N LYS A 23 -9.11 7.51 -5.65
CA LYS A 23 -10.56 7.27 -5.67
C LYS A 23 -11.25 7.79 -4.41
N ALA A 24 -10.76 7.44 -3.23
CA ALA A 24 -11.39 7.74 -1.95
C ALA A 24 -11.23 9.21 -1.55
N HIS A 25 -10.11 9.82 -1.91
CA HIS A 25 -9.74 11.19 -1.56
C HIS A 25 -9.70 12.10 -2.79
N TYR A 26 -10.70 11.99 -3.66
CA TYR A 26 -10.83 12.79 -4.88
C TYR A 26 -10.82 14.32 -4.64
N PHE A 27 -11.09 14.74 -3.40
CA PHE A 27 -11.04 16.14 -2.97
C PHE A 27 -9.60 16.65 -2.72
N ILE A 28 -8.60 15.75 -2.65
CA ILE A 28 -7.18 16.09 -2.61
C ILE A 28 -6.60 16.02 -4.02
N SER A 29 -5.69 16.94 -4.36
CA SER A 29 -5.06 16.99 -5.67
C SER A 29 -4.42 15.65 -6.06
N ASN A 30 -4.71 15.17 -7.26
CA ASN A 30 -4.06 13.98 -7.83
C ASN A 30 -2.53 14.10 -7.84
N GLN A 31 -2.00 15.31 -7.99
CA GLN A 31 -0.56 15.54 -8.00
C GLN A 31 0.08 15.23 -6.65
N TYR A 32 -0.62 15.49 -5.54
CA TYR A 32 -0.14 15.18 -4.20
C TYR A 32 0.11 13.67 -4.04
N TRP A 33 -0.85 12.84 -4.46
CA TRP A 33 -0.69 11.38 -4.38
C TRP A 33 0.45 10.87 -5.28
N LYS A 34 0.51 11.36 -6.52
CA LYS A 34 1.54 10.97 -7.49
C LYS A 34 2.94 11.40 -7.06
N SER A 35 3.10 12.60 -6.52
CA SER A 35 4.41 13.10 -6.07
C SER A 35 4.95 12.36 -4.85
N ASN A 36 4.07 11.76 -4.04
CA ASN A 36 4.45 10.98 -2.85
C ASN A 36 4.58 9.47 -3.13
N TYR A 37 4.33 9.02 -4.36
CA TYR A 37 4.29 7.59 -4.69
C TYR A 37 5.61 6.86 -4.38
N GLU A 38 6.74 7.37 -4.87
CA GLU A 38 8.05 6.74 -4.63
C GLU A 38 8.45 6.77 -3.15
N LEU A 39 8.15 7.88 -2.46
CA LEU A 39 8.39 8.00 -1.02
C LEU A 39 7.59 6.96 -0.23
N VAL A 40 6.29 6.85 -0.49
CA VAL A 40 5.43 5.87 0.22
C VAL A 40 5.84 4.44 -0.12
N LYS A 41 6.23 4.17 -1.36
CA LYS A 41 6.77 2.87 -1.76
C LYS A 41 8.03 2.50 -0.98
N GLU A 42 8.95 3.44 -0.77
CA GLU A 42 10.12 3.24 0.07
C GLU A 42 9.71 2.99 1.54
N MET A 43 8.80 3.78 2.09
CA MET A 43 8.31 3.60 3.46
C MET A 43 7.64 2.24 3.67
N LEU A 44 6.85 1.75 2.71
CA LEU A 44 6.21 0.44 2.76
C LEU A 44 7.24 -0.70 2.87
N SER A 45 8.42 -0.54 2.26
CA SER A 45 9.51 -1.54 2.34
C SER A 45 10.15 -1.65 3.73
N GLN A 46 10.01 -0.62 4.55
CA GLN A 46 10.59 -0.50 5.88
C GLN A 46 9.56 -0.70 7.00
N SER A 47 8.27 -0.73 6.66
CA SER A 47 7.16 -0.79 7.61
C SER A 47 6.70 -2.24 7.86
N GLU A 48 6.09 -2.49 9.02
CA GLU A 48 5.38 -3.74 9.22
C GLU A 48 4.05 -3.70 8.47
N VAL A 49 3.99 -4.45 7.35
CA VAL A 49 2.82 -4.49 6.48
C VAL A 49 2.37 -5.94 6.29
N TYR A 50 1.07 -6.15 6.37
CA TYR A 50 0.42 -7.42 6.01
C TYR A 50 -0.41 -7.22 4.75
N VAL A 51 -0.41 -8.24 3.89
CA VAL A 51 -1.19 -8.28 2.66
C VAL A 51 -2.23 -9.39 2.74
N PHE A 52 -3.39 -9.15 2.12
CA PHE A 52 -4.36 -10.20 1.83
C PHE A 52 -4.23 -10.62 0.37
N GLU A 53 -3.87 -11.88 0.17
CA GLU A 53 -3.71 -12.51 -1.14
C GLU A 53 -4.89 -13.44 -1.45
N ALA A 54 -5.51 -13.27 -2.61
CA ALA A 54 -6.54 -14.17 -3.15
C ALA A 54 -6.29 -14.35 -4.65
N ASP A 55 -6.47 -15.58 -5.14
CA ASP A 55 -6.25 -15.94 -6.55
C ASP A 55 -4.86 -15.54 -7.07
N LYS A 56 -3.82 -15.74 -6.24
CA LYS A 56 -2.42 -15.38 -6.51
C LYS A 56 -2.19 -13.87 -6.73
N MET A 57 -3.12 -13.04 -6.29
CA MET A 57 -3.02 -11.58 -6.38
C MET A 57 -3.28 -10.93 -5.03
N ILE A 58 -2.52 -9.87 -4.75
CA ILE A 58 -2.79 -9.01 -3.60
C ILE A 58 -4.01 -8.16 -3.90
N GLN A 59 -4.98 -8.23 -2.98
CA GLN A 59 -6.25 -7.51 -3.04
C GLN A 59 -6.28 -6.31 -2.08
N GLY A 60 -5.47 -6.34 -1.02
CA GLY A 60 -5.40 -5.28 -0.04
C GLY A 60 -4.23 -5.47 0.91
N PHE A 61 -3.99 -4.45 1.73
CA PHE A 61 -2.91 -4.43 2.70
C PHE A 61 -3.31 -3.62 3.93
N VAL A 62 -2.59 -3.82 5.02
CA VAL A 62 -2.70 -3.05 6.26
C VAL A 62 -1.30 -2.84 6.83
N GLY A 63 -1.01 -1.61 7.25
CA GLY A 63 0.21 -1.29 8.00
C GLY A 63 -0.05 -1.45 9.50
N LEU A 64 0.97 -1.85 10.23
CA LEU A 64 0.96 -1.85 11.69
C LEU A 64 2.07 -0.93 12.21
N ASN A 65 1.77 -0.25 13.30
CA ASN A 65 2.75 0.42 14.14
C ASN A 65 2.62 -0.16 15.55
N ASP A 66 3.56 -1.03 15.92
CA ASP A 66 3.47 -1.91 17.09
C ASP A 66 2.16 -2.73 17.09
N GLU A 67 1.24 -2.46 18.02
CA GLU A 67 -0.04 -3.16 18.17
C GLU A 67 -1.22 -2.41 17.51
N TYR A 68 -0.96 -1.32 16.76
CA TYR A 68 -1.98 -0.44 16.18
C TYR A 68 -2.02 -0.50 14.65
N ILE A 69 -3.23 -0.33 14.10
CA ILE A 69 -3.51 -0.13 12.67
C ILE A 69 -3.73 1.36 12.41
#